data_AF-A0A7W0Z6P4-F1
#
_entry.id   AF-A0A7W0Z6P4-F1
#
_cell.length_a   1.000
_cell.length_b   1.000
_cell.length_c   1.000
_cell.angle_alpha   90.00
_cell.angle_beta   90.00
_cell.angle_gamma   90.00
#
_symmetry.space_group_name_H-M   'P 1'
#
loop_
_entity.id
_entity.type
_entity.pdbx_description
1 polymer ?
#
loop_
_entity_poly.entity_id
_entity_poly.type
_entity_poly.pdbx_seq_one_letter_code
_entity_poly.pdbx_strand_id
1 'polypeptide(L)'
;MRTTVTLENDTMSLLKELMQREDISFKEAVNRAIRQGLRPADRRRRFRQRTYSMGFNPAIPYDKALQLAGQLEDQELLRKLAAGK
;
A
#
# COMPACT_ATOMS: atom_id res chain seq x y z
N MET A 1 -10.82 35.48 -6.32
CA MET A 1 -11.11 35.87 -7.71
C MET A 1 -12.46 35.30 -8.11
N ARG A 2 -13.29 36.06 -8.85
CA ARG A 2 -14.56 35.59 -9.40
C ARG A 2 -14.36 35.31 -10.88
N THR A 3 -14.62 34.08 -11.30
CA THR A 3 -14.48 33.62 -12.69
C THR A 3 -15.77 32.89 -13.08
N THR A 4 -16.23 33.11 -14.30
CA THR A 4 -17.35 32.35 -14.88
C THR A 4 -16.75 31.29 -15.79
N VAL A 5 -17.16 30.03 -15.61
CA VAL A 5 -16.73 28.90 -16.44
C VAL A 5 -17.96 28.11 -16.85
N THR A 6 -17.96 27.59 -18.08
CA THR A 6 -19.01 26.69 -18.56
C THR A 6 -18.62 25.26 -18.19
N LEU A 7 -19.55 24.51 -17.60
CA LEU A 7 -19.39 23.10 -17.24
C LEU A 7 -20.34 22.26 -18.07
N GLU A 8 -19.81 21.20 -18.69
CA GLU A 8 -20.60 20.22 -19.43
C GLU A 8 -21.42 19.32 -18.48
N ASN A 9 -22.44 18.64 -19.01
CA ASN A 9 -23.37 17.85 -18.20
C ASN A 9 -22.69 16.69 -17.44
N ASP A 10 -21.63 16.13 -18.01
CA ASP A 10 -20.81 15.09 -17.40
C ASP A 10 -20.02 15.62 -16.20
N THR A 11 -19.33 16.76 -16.34
CA THR A 11 -18.59 17.42 -15.26
C THR A 11 -19.50 17.88 -14.13
N MET A 12 -20.70 18.37 -14.45
CA MET A 12 -21.72 18.68 -13.43
C MET A 12 -22.18 17.44 -12.67
N SER A 13 -22.29 16.29 -13.33
CA SER A 13 -22.66 15.03 -12.66
C SER A 13 -21.55 14.55 -11.72
N LEU A 14 -20.29 14.58 -12.18
CA LEU A 14 -19.12 14.25 -11.35
C LEU A 14 -18.99 15.17 -10.13
N LEU A 15 -19.25 16.48 -10.29
CA LEU A 15 -19.23 17.42 -9.18
C LEU A 15 -20.34 17.15 -8.16
N LYS A 16 -21.54 16.79 -8.61
CA LYS A 16 -22.64 16.41 -7.71
C LYS A 16 -22.29 15.17 -6.89
N GLU A 17 -21.71 14.15 -7.51
CA GLU A 17 -21.25 12.95 -6.80
C GLU A 17 -20.18 13.29 -5.77
N LEU A 18 -19.20 14.14 -6.12
CA LEU A 18 -18.15 14.59 -5.21
C LEU A 18 -18.73 15.36 -4.02
N MET A 19 -19.69 16.26 -4.27
CA MET A 19 -20.37 17.03 -3.23
C MET A 19 -21.14 16.12 -2.26
N GLN A 20 -21.87 15.13 -2.78
CA GLN A 20 -22.62 14.18 -1.94
C GLN A 20 -21.70 13.27 -1.13
N ARG A 21 -20.63 12.77 -1.76
CA ARG A 21 -19.69 11.84 -1.12
C ARG A 21 -18.91 12.49 0.02
N GLU A 22 -18.53 13.76 -0.15
CA GLU A 22 -17.62 14.43 0.79
C GLU A 22 -18.31 15.50 1.64
N ASP A 23 -19.63 15.71 1.47
CA ASP A 23 -20.44 16.73 2.14
C ASP A 23 -19.84 18.14 2.04
N ILE A 24 -19.51 18.55 0.80
CA ILE A 24 -18.85 19.83 0.51
C ILE A 24 -19.67 20.71 -0.44
N SER A 25 -19.44 22.02 -0.35
CA SER A 25 -20.06 23.00 -1.25
C SER A 25 -19.57 22.88 -2.70
N PHE A 26 -20.40 23.30 -3.66
CA PHE A 26 -20.03 23.33 -5.10
C PHE A 26 -18.72 24.08 -5.37
N LYS A 27 -18.53 25.25 -4.72
CA LYS A 27 -17.30 26.03 -4.84
C LYS A 27 -16.09 25.21 -4.39
N GLU A 28 -16.21 24.48 -3.30
CA GLU A 28 -15.11 23.67 -2.79
C GLU A 28 -14.82 22.48 -3.70
N ALA A 29 -15.86 21.79 -4.17
CA ALA A 29 -15.75 20.70 -5.13
C ALA A 29 -14.99 21.13 -6.40
N VAL A 30 -15.37 22.26 -7.01
CA VAL A 30 -14.71 22.80 -8.21
C VAL A 30 -13.23 23.12 -7.95
N ASN A 31 -12.93 23.84 -6.85
CA ASN A 31 -11.55 24.19 -6.53
C ASN A 31 -10.69 22.95 -6.22
N ARG A 32 -11.26 21.95 -5.54
CA ARG A 32 -10.60 20.69 -5.21
C ARG A 32 -10.29 19.89 -6.48
N ALA A 33 -11.27 19.75 -7.39
CA ALA A 33 -11.10 19.09 -8.68
C ALA A 33 -10.00 19.77 -9.52
N ILE A 34 -10.01 21.11 -9.63
CA ILE A 34 -8.97 21.85 -10.37
C ILE A 34 -7.59 21.63 -9.76
N ARG A 35 -7.45 21.72 -8.43
CA ARG A 35 -6.16 21.50 -7.75
C ARG A 35 -5.66 20.07 -7.94
N GLN A 36 -6.54 19.07 -7.93
CA GLN A 36 -6.16 17.68 -8.15
C GLN A 36 -5.79 17.41 -9.61
N GLY A 37 -6.51 17.98 -10.57
CA GLY A 37 -6.25 17.81 -11.99
C GLY A 37 -5.01 18.55 -12.50
N LEU A 38 -4.71 19.72 -11.93
CA LEU A 38 -3.52 20.51 -12.26
C LEU A 38 -2.29 20.12 -11.43
N ARG A 39 -2.45 19.27 -10.41
CA ARG A 39 -1.29 18.70 -9.73
C ARG A 39 -0.51 17.90 -10.76
N PRO A 40 0.80 18.14 -10.92
CA PRO A 40 1.61 17.26 -11.75
C PRO A 40 1.38 15.85 -11.22
N ALA A 41 1.03 14.93 -12.12
CA ALA A 41 0.87 13.54 -11.76
C ALA A 41 2.16 13.14 -11.05
N ASP A 42 2.09 12.97 -9.72
CA ASP A 42 3.18 12.41 -8.98
C ASP A 42 3.37 11.06 -9.67
N ARG A 43 4.45 10.93 -10.46
CA ARG A 43 4.83 9.65 -11.04
C ARG A 43 5.17 8.81 -9.82
N ARG A 44 4.15 8.21 -9.19
CA ARG A 44 4.28 7.30 -8.08
C ARG A 44 5.30 6.30 -8.57
N ARG A 45 6.51 6.39 -8.02
CA ARG A 45 7.61 5.56 -8.47
C ARG A 45 7.10 4.14 -8.36
N ARG A 46 7.15 3.37 -9.47
CA ARG A 46 6.71 1.97 -9.46
C ARG A 46 7.36 1.32 -8.25
N PHE A 47 6.53 0.66 -7.44
CA PHE A 47 7.04 -0.08 -6.30
C PHE A 47 8.15 -1.02 -6.77
N ARG A 48 9.29 -0.98 -6.09
CA ARG A 48 10.40 -1.91 -6.30
C ARG A 48 10.62 -2.66 -5.00
N GLN A 49 10.35 -3.95 -5.02
CA GLN A 49 10.67 -4.85 -3.91
C GLN A 49 12.18 -4.83 -3.69
N ARG A 50 12.63 -4.52 -2.48
CA ARG A 50 14.03 -4.71 -2.09
C ARG A 50 14.23 -6.19 -1.82
N THR A 51 15.20 -6.79 -2.50
CA THR A 51 15.63 -8.16 -2.25
C THR A 51 17.00 -8.13 -1.58
N TYR A 52 17.25 -9.14 -0.75
CA TYR A 52 18.53 -9.36 -0.08
C TYR A 52 18.97 -10.79 -0.38
N SER A 53 20.27 -10.99 -0.64
CA SER A 53 20.82 -12.33 -0.77
C SER A 53 20.82 -13.00 0.60
N MET A 54 19.97 -14.01 0.78
CA MET A 54 19.93 -14.82 2.02
C MET A 54 20.89 -16.02 1.97
N GLY A 55 21.61 -16.20 0.84
CA GLY A 55 22.36 -17.42 0.57
C GLY A 55 21.46 -18.61 0.22
N PHE A 56 22.07 -19.72 -0.19
CA PHE A 56 21.37 -20.97 -0.48
C PHE A 56 22.23 -22.14 -0.01
N ASN A 57 21.69 -22.96 0.89
CA ASN A 57 22.33 -24.21 1.31
C ASN A 57 21.47 -25.39 0.83
N PRO A 58 21.96 -26.24 -0.10
CA PRO A 58 21.19 -27.36 -0.65
C PRO A 58 20.82 -28.43 0.39
N ALA A 59 21.46 -28.45 1.56
CA ALA A 59 21.10 -29.34 2.65
C ALA A 59 19.82 -28.89 3.39
N ILE A 60 19.35 -27.67 3.17
CA ILE A 60 18.16 -27.12 3.83
C ILE A 60 16.95 -27.29 2.90
N PRO A 61 15.91 -28.04 3.30
CA PRO A 61 14.69 -28.19 2.53
C PRO A 61 13.79 -26.97 2.72
N TYR A 62 14.11 -25.87 2.01
CA TYR A 62 13.39 -24.59 2.10
C TYR A 62 11.91 -24.69 1.68
N ASP A 63 11.57 -25.70 0.87
CA ASP A 63 10.21 -26.05 0.45
C ASP A 63 9.40 -26.72 1.57
N LYS A 64 10.05 -27.21 2.62
CA LYS A 64 9.44 -27.82 3.81
C LYS A 64 9.60 -26.95 5.06
N ALA A 65 9.29 -25.67 4.91
CA ALA A 65 9.53 -24.65 5.94
C ALA A 65 8.94 -24.99 7.33
N LEU A 66 7.74 -25.59 7.39
CA LEU A 66 7.11 -25.96 8.67
C LEU A 66 7.87 -27.09 9.38
N GLN A 67 8.33 -28.10 8.63
CA GLN A 67 9.11 -29.19 9.20
C GLN A 67 10.48 -28.69 9.68
N LEU A 68 11.12 -27.82 8.89
CA LEU A 68 12.38 -27.19 9.28
C LEU A 68 12.23 -26.36 10.56
N ALA A 69 11.13 -25.60 10.69
CA ALA A 69 10.84 -24.82 11.89
C ALA A 69 10.70 -25.73 13.13
N GLY A 70 9.95 -26.82 13.04
CA GLY A 70 9.80 -27.78 14.14
C GLY A 70 11.13 -28.41 14.57
N GLN A 71 11.97 -28.79 13.62
CA GLN A 71 13.31 -29.33 13.93
C GLN A 71 14.21 -28.32 14.67
N LEU A 72 14.16 -27.05 14.27
CA LEU A 72 14.92 -26.00 14.95
C LEU A 72 14.39 -25.74 16.38
N GLU A 73 13.07 -25.80 16.57
CA GLU A 73 12.46 -25.70 17.89
C GLU A 73 12.84 -26.87 18.80
N ASP A 74 12.77 -28.10 18.30
CA ASP A 74 13.17 -29.31 19.04
C ASP A 74 14.64 -29.24 19.47
N GLN A 75 15.53 -28.80 18.58
CA GLN A 75 16.96 -28.62 18.88
C GLN A 75 17.18 -27.61 20.01
N GLU A 76 16.49 -26.47 19.96
CA GLU A 76 16.60 -25.46 21.01
C GLU A 76 15.94 -25.89 22.33
N LEU A 77 14.86 -26.68 22.29
CA LEU A 77 14.25 -27.26 23.47
C LEU A 77 15.22 -28.22 24.19
N LEU A 78 15.84 -29.13 23.44
CA LEU A 78 16.85 -30.04 23.97
C LEU A 78 18.05 -29.31 24.56
N ARG A 79 18.50 -28.24 23.90
CA ARG A 79 19.59 -27.38 24.39
C ARG A 79 19.24 -26.71 25.72
N LYS A 80 18.03 -26.20 25.88
CA LYS A 80 17.56 -25.58 27.13
C LYS A 80 17.45 -26.60 28.27
N LEU A 81 16.88 -27.76 27.99
CA LEU A 81 16.80 -28.87 28.94
C LEU A 81 18.19 -29.30 29.43
N ALA A 82 19.16 -29.42 28.52
CA ALA A 82 20.55 -29.74 28.88
C ALA A 82 21.24 -28.63 29.70
N ALA A 83 20.82 -27.38 29.55
CA ALA A 83 21.31 -26.23 30.31
C ALA A 83 20.59 -26.04 31.67
N GLY A 84 19.64 -26.92 32.02
CA GLY A 84 18.89 -26.87 33.28
C GLY A 84 17.97 -25.65 33.43
N LYS A 85 17.51 -25.07 32.31
CA LYS A 85 16.55 -23.96 32.26
C LYS A 85 15.27 -24.35 31.54
#